data_AF-A0A6G0WD29-F1
#
_entry.id   AF-A0A6G0WD29-F1
#
_cell.length_a   1.000
_cell.length_b   1.000
_cell.length_c   1.000
_cell.angle_alpha   90.00
_cell.angle_beta   90.00
_cell.angle_gamma   90.00
#
_symmetry.space_group_name_H-M   'P 1'
#
loop_
_entity.id
_entity.type
_entity.pdbx_description
1 polymer ?
#
loop_
_entity_poly.entity_id
_entity_poly.type
_entity_poly.pdbx_seq_one_letter_code
_entity_poly.pdbx_strand_id
1 'polypeptide(L)'
;MDAIMDKIEANLCVDTTQRYTTGFSYGAGMSYTLACARADKFRGVALYAGAQLSGCDGGSKPVAFWSTHGIFDNVLPISMGRALRDHFLQVNGCQAKNAPEPTSGQDARCRSY
;
A
#
# COMPACT_ATOMS: atom_id res chain seq x y z
N MET A 1 -14.61 -8.94 -0.38
CA MET A 1 -14.03 -8.12 -1.47
C MET A 1 -14.41 -8.70 -2.83
N ASP A 2 -14.11 -9.96 -3.10
CA ASP A 2 -14.38 -10.62 -4.40
C ASP A 2 -15.84 -10.41 -4.88
N ALA A 3 -16.82 -10.66 -4.02
CA ALA A 3 -18.24 -10.43 -4.36
C ALA A 3 -18.58 -8.97 -4.73
N ILE A 4 -17.87 -7.98 -4.18
CA ILE A 4 -18.05 -6.56 -4.53
C ILE A 4 -17.46 -6.29 -5.92
N MET A 5 -16.26 -6.82 -6.20
CA MET A 5 -15.64 -6.70 -7.52
C MET A 5 -16.52 -7.33 -8.59
N ASP A 6 -16.98 -8.58 -8.36
CA ASP A 6 -17.86 -9.29 -9.28
C ASP A 6 -19.16 -8.53 -9.53
N LYS A 7 -19.77 -7.98 -8.47
CA LYS A 7 -21.00 -7.19 -8.61
C LYS A 7 -20.77 -5.92 -9.41
N ILE A 8 -19.68 -5.19 -9.19
CA ILE A 8 -19.38 -3.96 -9.93
C ILE A 8 -19.10 -4.29 -11.41
N GLU A 9 -18.28 -5.29 -11.68
CA GLU A 9 -17.85 -5.68 -13.02
C GLU A 9 -18.98 -6.28 -13.86
N ALA A 10 -19.93 -6.96 -13.22
CA ALA A 10 -21.14 -7.44 -13.90
C ALA A 10 -22.09 -6.30 -14.32
N ASN A 11 -21.97 -5.11 -13.72
CA ASN A 11 -22.92 -4.01 -13.93
C ASN A 11 -22.29 -2.77 -14.60
N LEU A 12 -20.95 -2.70 -14.71
CA LEU A 12 -20.22 -1.56 -15.25
C LEU A 12 -19.06 -2.03 -16.15
N CYS A 13 -18.69 -1.19 -17.12
CA CYS A 13 -17.52 -1.42 -17.97
C CYS A 13 -16.22 -1.08 -17.22
N VAL A 14 -15.76 -2.00 -16.36
CA VAL A 14 -14.52 -1.85 -15.60
C VAL A 14 -13.33 -2.36 -16.41
N ASP A 15 -12.30 -1.54 -16.56
CA ASP A 15 -10.99 -2.02 -17.02
C ASP A 15 -10.31 -2.80 -15.87
N THR A 16 -10.40 -4.12 -15.97
CA THR A 16 -9.85 -5.05 -14.99
C THR A 16 -8.33 -5.03 -14.89
N THR A 17 -7.63 -4.44 -15.88
CA THR A 17 -6.18 -4.26 -15.87
C THR A 17 -5.73 -3.04 -15.06
N GLN A 18 -6.67 -2.18 -14.67
CA GLN A 18 -6.45 -0.90 -13.97
C GLN A 18 -7.16 -0.87 -12.61
N ARG A 19 -7.17 -1.99 -11.89
CA ARG A 19 -7.73 -2.04 -10.53
C ARG A 19 -6.70 -1.58 -9.49
N TYR A 20 -7.11 -0.69 -8.60
CA TYR A 20 -6.29 -0.19 -7.50
C TYR A 20 -7.02 -0.34 -6.18
N THR A 21 -6.28 -0.59 -5.10
CA THR A 21 -6.81 -0.52 -3.73
C THR A 21 -6.11 0.58 -2.94
N THR A 22 -6.87 1.30 -2.14
CA THR A 22 -6.36 2.44 -1.38
C THR A 22 -7.17 2.66 -0.11
N GLY A 23 -6.54 3.31 0.87
CA GLY A 23 -7.22 3.65 2.11
C GLY A 23 -6.36 4.45 3.06
N PHE A 24 -6.99 4.94 4.11
CA PHE A 24 -6.37 5.68 5.21
C PHE A 24 -6.48 4.89 6.51
N SER A 25 -5.43 4.90 7.34
CA SER A 25 -5.42 4.26 8.67
C SER A 25 -5.82 2.78 8.60
N TYR A 26 -6.90 2.37 9.28
CA TYR A 26 -7.45 1.02 9.18
C TYR A 26 -7.81 0.61 7.75
N GLY A 27 -8.29 1.55 6.92
CA GLY A 27 -8.53 1.31 5.50
C GLY A 27 -7.25 1.04 4.73
N ALA A 28 -6.14 1.71 5.08
CA ALA A 28 -4.82 1.42 4.51
C ALA A 28 -4.35 0.01 4.91
N GLY A 29 -4.60 -0.40 6.15
CA GLY A 29 -4.34 -1.77 6.59
C GLY A 29 -5.13 -2.81 5.79
N MET A 30 -6.43 -2.57 5.58
CA MET A 30 -7.24 -3.44 4.71
C MET A 30 -6.73 -3.48 3.27
N SER A 31 -6.39 -2.34 2.68
CA SER A 31 -5.84 -2.26 1.33
C SER A 31 -4.49 -2.99 1.20
N TYR A 32 -3.65 -2.92 2.23
CA TYR A 32 -2.43 -3.71 2.31
C TYR A 32 -2.73 -5.22 2.27
N THR A 33 -3.66 -5.70 3.11
CA THR A 33 -4.06 -7.11 3.15
C THR A 33 -4.61 -7.57 1.80
N LEU A 34 -5.41 -6.74 1.11
CA LEU A 34 -5.91 -7.05 -0.22
C LEU A 34 -4.79 -7.14 -1.26
N ALA A 35 -3.88 -6.16 -1.29
CA ALA A 35 -2.76 -6.15 -2.23
C ALA A 35 -1.82 -7.34 -2.02
N CYS A 36 -1.58 -7.73 -0.76
CA CYS A 36 -0.76 -8.88 -0.43
C CYS A 36 -1.44 -10.22 -0.77
N ALA A 37 -2.71 -10.41 -0.38
CA ALA A 37 -3.42 -11.70 -0.52
C ALA A 37 -4.07 -11.91 -1.89
N ARG A 38 -4.20 -10.85 -2.70
CA ARG A 38 -4.88 -10.84 -4.01
C ARG A 38 -4.10 -10.01 -5.03
N ALA A 39 -2.77 -10.03 -4.99
CA ALA A 39 -1.92 -9.25 -5.90
C ALA A 39 -2.29 -9.40 -7.38
N ASP A 40 -2.76 -10.59 -7.82
CA ASP A 40 -3.21 -10.84 -9.19
C ASP A 40 -4.49 -10.09 -9.61
N LYS A 41 -5.23 -9.52 -8.66
CA LYS A 41 -6.45 -8.75 -8.93
C LYS A 41 -6.21 -7.24 -9.03
N PHE A 42 -5.09 -6.74 -8.53
CA PHE A 42 -4.80 -5.32 -8.45
C PHE A 42 -3.54 -4.96 -9.25
N ARG A 43 -3.63 -3.90 -10.04
CA ARG A 43 -2.48 -3.28 -10.70
C ARG A 43 -1.56 -2.60 -9.70
N GLY A 44 -2.12 -2.02 -8.64
CA GLY A 44 -1.36 -1.34 -7.61
C GLY A 44 -2.14 -1.02 -6.34
N VAL A 45 -1.40 -0.55 -5.34
CA VAL A 45 -1.94 -0.13 -4.04
C VAL A 45 -1.33 1.20 -3.61
N ALA A 46 -2.15 2.07 -3.02
CA ALA A 46 -1.73 3.35 -2.45
C ALA A 46 -2.19 3.44 -0.99
N LEU A 47 -1.27 3.58 -0.04
CA LEU A 47 -1.58 3.53 1.40
C LEU A 47 -1.31 4.86 2.09
N TYR A 48 -2.26 5.34 2.88
CA TYR A 48 -2.12 6.57 3.66
C TYR A 48 -2.15 6.25 5.16
N ALA A 49 -1.03 6.45 5.86
CA ALA A 49 -0.87 6.13 7.28
C ALA A 49 -1.27 4.66 7.59
N GLY A 50 -0.65 3.70 6.92
CA GLY A 50 -1.01 2.29 6.97
C GLY A 50 -0.08 1.42 7.81
N ALA A 51 -0.60 0.28 8.26
CA ALA A 51 0.16 -0.76 8.94
C ALA A 51 -0.43 -2.14 8.59
N GLN A 52 0.33 -3.20 8.82
CA GLN A 52 -0.19 -4.56 8.74
C GLN A 52 -0.99 -4.84 10.02
N LEU A 53 -2.31 -4.61 9.94
CA LEU A 53 -3.21 -4.81 11.08
C LEU A 53 -3.79 -6.23 11.15
N SER A 54 -3.85 -6.92 10.01
CA SER A 54 -4.31 -8.29 9.92
C SER A 54 -3.88 -8.94 8.60
N GLY A 55 -3.76 -10.27 8.63
CA GLY A 55 -3.45 -11.08 7.46
C GLY A 55 -2.10 -10.74 6.83
N CYS A 56 -1.95 -11.12 5.56
CA CYS A 56 -0.69 -11.15 4.79
C CYS A 56 0.33 -12.16 5.33
N ASP A 57 0.16 -13.43 4.94
CA ASP A 57 1.12 -14.52 5.20
C ASP A 57 2.32 -14.45 4.23
N GLY A 58 3.00 -13.30 4.24
CA GLY A 58 4.21 -13.08 3.45
C GLY A 58 4.00 -13.07 1.93
N GLY A 59 2.81 -12.67 1.47
CA GLY A 59 2.40 -12.70 0.06
C GLY A 59 3.54 -12.36 -0.90
N SER A 60 3.83 -13.29 -1.82
CA SER A 60 5.07 -13.31 -2.60
C SER A 60 4.92 -12.78 -4.03
N LYS A 61 3.74 -12.26 -4.38
CA LYS A 61 3.44 -11.78 -5.72
C LYS A 61 3.69 -10.27 -5.82
N PRO A 62 4.44 -9.80 -6.83
CA PRO A 62 4.67 -8.37 -7.06
C PRO A 62 3.37 -7.59 -7.29
N VAL A 63 3.32 -6.36 -6.79
CA VAL A 63 2.24 -5.38 -7.04
C VAL A 63 2.82 -3.97 -6.95
N ALA A 64 2.38 -3.05 -7.82
CA ALA A 64 2.84 -1.66 -7.74
C ALA A 64 2.43 -1.05 -6.39
N PHE A 65 3.39 -0.47 -5.67
CA PHE A 65 3.20 -0.01 -4.30
C PHE A 65 3.52 1.47 -4.18
N TRP A 66 2.61 2.21 -3.55
CA TRP A 66 2.81 3.58 -3.09
C TRP A 66 2.34 3.70 -1.64
N SER A 67 3.05 4.48 -0.82
CA SER A 67 2.57 4.81 0.52
C SER A 67 3.10 6.15 1.00
N THR A 68 2.28 6.85 1.77
CA THR A 68 2.64 8.02 2.56
C THR A 68 2.36 7.76 4.02
N HIS A 69 3.29 8.10 4.90
CA HIS A 69 3.16 7.86 6.34
C HIS A 69 3.78 9.01 7.13
N GLY A 70 3.12 9.43 8.22
CA GLY A 70 3.63 10.49 9.07
C GLY A 70 4.78 10.00 9.95
N ILE A 71 5.93 10.68 9.92
CA ILE A 71 7.09 10.29 10.74
C ILE A 71 6.86 10.51 12.25
N PHE A 72 5.87 11.33 12.62
CA PHE A 72 5.45 11.62 13.99
C PHE A 72 4.07 11.01 14.32
N ASP A 73 3.58 10.06 13.51
CA ASP A 73 2.33 9.37 13.78
C ASP A 73 2.43 8.60 15.12
N ASN A 74 1.56 8.96 16.07
CA ASN A 74 1.52 8.38 17.41
C ASN A 74 0.44 7.29 17.56
N VAL A 75 -0.32 7.01 16.50
CA VAL A 75 -1.34 5.95 16.45
C VAL A 75 -0.76 4.71 15.76
N LEU A 76 -0.18 4.90 14.57
CA LEU A 76 0.54 3.88 13.83
C LEU A 76 1.98 4.38 13.62
N PRO A 77 2.94 4.01 14.48
CA PRO A 77 4.31 4.50 14.39
C PRO A 77 4.94 4.26 13.01
N ILE A 78 5.80 5.17 12.56
CA ILE A 78 6.47 5.12 11.25
C ILE A 78 7.19 3.80 10.95
N SER A 79 7.65 3.09 11.99
CA SER A 79 8.24 1.74 11.84
C SER A 79 7.29 0.75 11.18
N MET A 80 5.98 0.86 11.41
CA MET A 80 4.97 0.02 10.77
C MET A 80 4.82 0.33 9.28
N GLY A 81 4.78 1.61 8.90
CA GLY A 81 4.77 2.01 7.48
C GLY A 81 6.04 1.58 6.74
N ARG A 82 7.21 1.66 7.41
CA ARG A 82 8.48 1.14 6.87
C ARG A 82 8.45 -0.36 6.65
N ALA A 83 7.84 -1.14 7.56
CA ALA A 83 7.70 -2.58 7.38
C ALA A 83 6.88 -2.92 6.11
N LEU A 84 5.81 -2.16 5.82
CA LEU A 84 5.03 -2.34 4.59
C LEU A 84 5.87 -2.04 3.33
N ARG A 85 6.63 -0.94 3.35
CA ARG A 85 7.57 -0.59 2.28
C ARG A 85 8.58 -1.70 2.05
N ASP A 86 9.22 -2.19 3.12
CA ASP A 86 10.30 -3.17 3.05
C ASP A 86 9.81 -4.51 2.49
N HIS A 87 8.60 -4.92 2.88
CA HIS A 87 7.93 -6.08 2.28
C HIS A 87 7.80 -5.94 0.75
N PHE A 88 7.26 -4.83 0.25
CA PHE A 88 7.11 -4.65 -1.20
C PHE A 88 8.40 -4.34 -1.93
N LEU A 89 9.44 -3.79 -1.28
CA LEU A 89 10.78 -3.72 -1.85
C LEU A 89 11.31 -5.13 -2.11
N GLN A 90 11.19 -6.03 -1.14
CA GLN A 90 11.60 -7.42 -1.28
C GLN A 90 10.80 -8.14 -2.36
N VAL A 91 9.47 -8.09 -2.29
CA VAL A 91 8.58 -8.83 -3.19
C VAL A 91 8.65 -8.32 -4.62
N ASN A 92 8.81 -7.00 -4.82
CA ASN A 92 8.95 -6.41 -6.16
C ASN A 92 10.39 -6.45 -6.70
N GLY A 93 11.36 -7.00 -5.96
CA GLY A 93 12.77 -7.04 -6.37
C GLY A 93 13.39 -5.65 -6.54
N CYS A 94 12.90 -4.66 -5.80
CA CYS A 94 13.37 -3.28 -5.86
C CYS A 94 14.50 -3.04 -4.85
N GLN A 95 15.53 -2.30 -5.25
CA GLN A 95 16.57 -1.88 -4.32
C GLN A 95 16.06 -0.75 -3.40
N ALA A 96 16.35 -0.87 -2.11
CA ALA A 96 16.08 0.20 -1.16
C ALA A 96 16.88 1.45 -1.54
N LYS A 97 16.22 2.61 -1.52
CA LYS A 97 16.86 3.92 -1.69
C LYS A 97 16.85 4.65 -0.35
N ASN A 98 17.98 5.27 -0.01
CA ASN A 98 18.09 6.10 1.18
C ASN A 98 17.41 7.45 0.92
N ALA A 99 16.15 7.59 1.34
CA ALA A 99 15.45 8.88 1.35
C ALA A 99 15.60 9.52 2.75
N PRO A 100 16.09 10.77 2.85
CA PRO A 100 16.13 11.48 4.12
C PRO A 100 14.71 11.75 4.63
N GLU A 101 14.51 11.59 5.94
CA GLU A 101 13.23 11.90 6.58
C GLU A 101 12.99 13.42 6.60
N PRO A 102 11.75 13.89 6.38
CA PRO A 102 11.44 15.31 6.51
C PRO A 102 11.59 15.76 7.97
N THR A 103 11.87 17.05 8.22
CA THR A 103 11.77 17.62 9.57
C THR A 103 10.36 18.17 9.81
N SER A 104 9.91 18.22 11.06
CA SER A 104 8.61 18.80 11.41
C SER A 104 8.47 20.23 10.88
N GLY A 105 7.29 20.57 10.33
CA GLY A 105 6.98 21.90 9.81
C GLY A 105 7.60 22.26 8.44
N GLN A 106 8.34 21.34 7.80
CA GLN A 106 8.75 21.50 6.40
C GLN A 106 7.70 20.90 5.47
N ASP A 107 7.44 21.59 4.35
CA ASP A 107 6.65 21.06 3.25
C ASP A 107 7.38 19.82 2.67
N ALA A 108 6.88 18.63 2.99
CA ALA A 108 7.46 17.37 2.55
C ALA A 108 7.20 17.19 1.04
N ARG A 109 8.04 17.82 0.21
CA ARG A 109 8.00 17.63 -1.24
C ARG A 109 8.40 16.20 -1.57
N CYS A 110 7.50 15.46 -2.21
CA CYS A 110 7.81 14.14 -2.78
C CYS A 110 8.97 14.28 -3.77
N ARG A 111 10.12 13.67 -3.47
CA ARG A 111 11.26 13.54 -4.40
C ARG A 111 11.37 12.08 -4.82
N SER A 112 11.18 11.81 -6.11
CA SER A 112 11.47 10.49 -6.67
C SER A 112 12.98 10.33 -6.85
N TYR A 113 13.55 9.25 -6.34
CA TYR A 113 14.91 8.81 -6.64
C TYR A 113 14.85 7.62 -7.57
#